data_AF-A0A6N6RW16-F1
#
_entry.id   AF-A0A6N6RW16-F1
#
_cell.length_a   1.000
_cell.length_b   1.000
_cell.length_c   1.000
_cell.angle_alpha   90.00
_cell.angle_beta   90.00
_cell.angle_gamma   90.00
#
_symmetry.space_group_name_H-M   'P 1'
#
loop_
_entity.id
_entity.type
_entity.pdbx_description
1 polymer ?
#
loop_
_entity_poly.entity_id
_entity_poly.type
_entity_poly.pdbx_seq_one_letter_code
_entity_poly.pdbx_strand_id
1 'polypeptide(L)'
;MEFVQQKTDTEHIKTADNMHKGSGVEDSNISIKNASIGVLYKKRVFWLVLLVFGNVFSGAGIAYFEEIITSYVALVFFLPLLIDSGGNAGSQSATLMVRALATGDVKPNDWGKMLGREVFVALGLGLSMAAAVYLLGLYRGGYEIAMVVGLSMIAIVLIGSLIGTILPFGLHKLNLDPASASAPMITSIADISGVLIYFAIASAVLEIG
;
A
#
# COMPACT_ATOMS: atom_id res chain seq x y z
N MET A 1 11.56 10.80 -39.09
CA MET A 1 11.08 11.28 -37.77
C MET A 1 9.74 10.66 -37.40
N GLU A 2 8.77 10.53 -38.32
CA GLU A 2 7.45 9.91 -38.06
C GLU A 2 7.49 8.47 -37.52
N PHE A 3 8.38 7.59 -38.02
CA PHE A 3 8.51 6.22 -37.51
C PHE A 3 9.04 6.14 -36.07
N VAL A 4 9.80 7.15 -35.63
CA VAL A 4 10.25 7.25 -34.24
C VAL A 4 9.08 7.72 -33.39
N GLN A 5 8.39 8.78 -33.83
CA GLN A 5 7.18 9.30 -33.16
C GLN A 5 6.12 8.21 -32.94
N GLN A 6 5.82 7.42 -33.98
CA GLN A 6 4.82 6.35 -33.92
C GLN A 6 5.21 5.21 -32.96
N LYS A 7 6.50 4.90 -32.84
CA LYS A 7 7.01 3.94 -31.84
C LYS A 7 6.85 4.49 -30.43
N THR A 8 7.23 5.75 -30.21
CA THR A 8 7.11 6.43 -28.92
C THR A 8 5.65 6.51 -28.48
N ASP A 9 4.74 6.87 -29.39
CA ASP A 9 3.30 6.94 -29.12
C ASP A 9 2.72 5.55 -28.81
N THR A 10 3.15 4.51 -29.51
CA THR A 10 2.71 3.13 -29.25
C THR A 10 3.20 2.61 -27.88
N GLU A 11 4.41 2.97 -27.47
CA GLU A 11 4.94 2.63 -26.14
C GLU A 11 4.24 3.42 -25.01
N HIS A 12 3.94 4.70 -25.24
CA HIS A 12 3.15 5.50 -24.30
C HIS A 12 1.73 4.94 -24.11
N ILE A 13 1.07 4.53 -25.20
CA ILE A 13 -0.26 3.92 -25.15
C ILE A 13 -0.21 2.60 -24.38
N LYS A 14 0.76 1.72 -24.64
CA LYS A 14 0.90 0.45 -23.91
C LYS A 14 1.20 0.63 -22.41
N THR A 15 1.98 1.66 -22.07
CA THR A 15 2.29 1.99 -20.67
C THR A 15 1.03 2.50 -19.95
N ALA A 16 0.25 3.38 -20.58
CA ALA A 16 -1.00 3.89 -20.02
C ALA A 16 -2.07 2.80 -19.87
N ASP A 17 -2.16 1.87 -20.83
CA ASP A 17 -3.12 0.76 -20.79
C ASP A 17 -2.80 -0.23 -19.65
N ASN A 18 -1.52 -0.48 -19.38
CA ASN A 18 -1.08 -1.26 -18.23
C ASN A 18 -1.34 -0.56 -16.88
N MET A 19 -1.34 0.78 -16.83
CA MET A 19 -1.74 1.53 -15.63
C MET A 19 -3.25 1.41 -15.33
N HIS A 20 -4.09 1.25 -16.36
CA HIS A 20 -5.54 1.07 -16.18
C HIS A 20 -5.90 -0.31 -15.62
N LYS A 21 -5.12 -1.36 -15.96
CA LYS A 21 -5.31 -2.71 -15.44
C LYS A 21 -5.17 -2.82 -13.91
N GLY A 22 -4.33 -1.98 -13.32
CA GLY A 22 -4.15 -1.87 -11.87
C GLY A 22 -5.26 -1.13 -11.11
N SER A 23 -6.45 -0.97 -11.69
CA SER A 23 -7.59 -0.29 -11.04
C SER A 23 -8.81 -1.19 -10.81
N GLY A 24 -8.75 -2.47 -11.19
CA GLY A 24 -9.89 -3.40 -11.09
C GLY A 24 -10.94 -3.23 -12.20
N VAL A 25 -10.67 -2.37 -13.20
CA VAL A 25 -11.53 -2.22 -14.39
C VAL A 25 -11.00 -3.17 -15.49
N GLU A 26 -11.45 -4.42 -15.42
CA GLU A 26 -10.92 -5.54 -16.20
C GLU A 26 -11.35 -5.60 -17.69
N ASP A 27 -11.74 -4.48 -18.33
CA ASP A 27 -12.12 -4.48 -19.76
C ASP A 27 -11.38 -3.41 -20.58
N SER A 28 -10.40 -3.87 -21.35
CA SER A 28 -9.50 -3.08 -22.20
C SER A 28 -10.12 -2.54 -23.50
N ASN A 29 -11.45 -2.30 -23.55
CA ASN A 29 -12.12 -1.76 -24.74
C ASN A 29 -13.22 -0.73 -24.45
N ILE A 30 -13.43 -0.35 -23.18
CA ILE A 30 -14.48 0.60 -22.82
C ILE A 30 -13.88 2.01 -22.86
N SER A 31 -14.19 2.77 -23.91
CA SER A 31 -13.88 4.21 -23.94
C SER A 31 -14.64 4.91 -22.82
N ILE A 32 -13.92 5.35 -21.78
CA ILE A 32 -14.49 6.04 -20.60
C ILE A 32 -15.38 7.21 -21.04
N LYS A 33 -14.98 7.92 -22.11
CA LYS A 33 -15.74 9.06 -22.68
C LYS A 33 -17.09 8.65 -23.25
N ASN A 34 -17.20 7.45 -23.80
CA ASN A 34 -18.39 6.98 -24.51
C ASN A 34 -19.18 5.94 -23.71
N ALA A 35 -18.64 5.46 -22.59
CA ALA A 35 -19.27 4.48 -21.72
C ALA A 35 -20.46 5.11 -20.99
N SER A 36 -21.57 4.38 -20.88
CA SER A 36 -22.69 4.83 -20.06
C SER A 36 -22.32 4.76 -18.57
N ILE A 37 -22.93 5.65 -17.77
CA ILE A 37 -22.73 5.72 -16.32
C ILE A 37 -22.95 4.34 -15.67
N GLY A 38 -23.98 3.59 -16.12
CA GLY A 38 -24.29 2.27 -15.60
C GLY A 38 -23.21 1.21 -15.84
N VAL A 39 -22.49 1.28 -16.97
CA VAL A 39 -21.37 0.37 -17.27
C VAL A 39 -20.18 0.67 -16.36
N LEU A 40 -19.80 1.95 -16.24
CA LEU A 40 -18.71 2.38 -15.35
C LEU A 40 -19.02 2.05 -13.88
N TYR A 41 -20.26 2.28 -13.44
CA TYR A 41 -20.71 1.94 -12.10
C TYR A 41 -20.57 0.44 -11.82
N LYS A 42 -21.12 -0.43 -12.68
CA LYS A 42 -21.07 -1.89 -12.48
C LYS A 42 -19.64 -2.43 -12.41
N LYS A 43 -18.73 -1.89 -13.23
CA LYS A 43 -17.31 -2.28 -13.23
C LYS A 43 -16.57 -1.87 -11.95
N ARG A 44 -16.92 -0.74 -11.35
CA ARG A 44 -16.27 -0.23 -10.13
C ARG A 44 -16.91 -0.72 -8.84
N VAL A 45 -18.25 -0.77 -8.79
CA VAL A 45 -18.99 -1.04 -7.54
C VAL A 45 -18.67 -2.42 -6.99
N PHE A 46 -18.56 -3.45 -7.84
CA PHE A 46 -18.22 -4.80 -7.38
C PHE A 46 -16.86 -4.81 -6.65
N TRP A 47 -15.85 -4.19 -7.27
CA TRP A 47 -14.52 -4.09 -6.69
C TRP A 47 -14.49 -3.25 -5.42
N LEU A 48 -15.14 -2.08 -5.42
CA LEU A 48 -15.20 -1.19 -4.25
C LEU A 48 -15.91 -1.83 -3.07
N VAL A 49 -17.01 -2.55 -3.30
CA VAL A 49 -17.73 -3.28 -2.24
C VAL A 49 -16.84 -4.38 -1.67
N LEU A 50 -16.11 -5.11 -2.49
CA LEU A 50 -15.14 -6.12 -2.03
C LEU A 50 -14.08 -5.48 -1.11
N LEU A 51 -13.52 -4.33 -1.49
CA LEU A 51 -12.56 -3.59 -0.66
C LEU A 51 -13.17 -3.14 0.67
N VAL A 52 -14.44 -2.72 0.68
CA VAL A 52 -15.16 -2.38 1.93
C VAL A 52 -15.22 -3.59 2.87
N PHE A 53 -15.51 -4.78 2.36
CA PHE A 53 -15.45 -6.00 3.17
C PHE A 53 -14.03 -6.29 3.68
N GLY A 54 -12.99 -6.03 2.87
CA GLY A 54 -11.60 -6.11 3.33
C GLY A 54 -11.31 -5.18 4.51
N ASN A 55 -11.84 -3.95 4.46
CA ASN A 55 -11.64 -2.97 5.54
C ASN A 55 -12.34 -3.33 6.86
N VAL A 56 -13.32 -4.25 6.86
CA VAL A 56 -13.92 -4.78 8.10
C VAL A 56 -12.87 -5.44 8.99
N PHE A 57 -11.84 -6.08 8.40
CA PHE A 57 -10.75 -6.69 9.16
C PHE A 57 -9.90 -5.65 9.89
N SER A 58 -9.65 -4.50 9.28
CA SER A 58 -8.99 -3.37 9.96
C SER A 58 -9.83 -2.88 11.14
N GLY A 59 -11.14 -2.76 10.96
CA GLY A 59 -12.07 -2.41 12.04
C GLY A 59 -12.07 -3.42 13.19
N ALA A 60 -12.02 -4.72 12.88
CA ALA A 60 -11.90 -5.78 13.89
C ALA A 60 -10.56 -5.71 14.63
N GLY A 61 -9.47 -5.37 13.93
CA GLY A 61 -8.16 -5.13 14.56
C GLY A 61 -8.18 -3.95 15.53
N ILE A 62 -8.85 -2.85 15.17
CA ILE A 62 -9.02 -1.70 16.07
C ILE A 62 -9.84 -2.11 17.31
N ALA A 63 -10.94 -2.85 17.12
CA ALA A 63 -11.79 -3.30 18.22
C ALA A 63 -11.07 -4.25 19.18
N TYR A 64 -10.16 -5.09 18.68
CA TYR A 64 -9.33 -5.97 19.52
C TYR A 64 -8.45 -5.18 20.51
N PHE A 65 -8.04 -3.96 20.16
CA PHE A 65 -7.21 -3.08 20.99
C PHE A 65 -8.00 -1.94 21.67
N GLU A 66 -9.32 -2.11 21.86
CA GLU A 66 -10.19 -1.09 22.46
C GLU A 66 -9.68 -0.62 23.84
N GLU A 67 -9.23 -1.54 24.70
CA GLU A 67 -8.71 -1.18 26.03
C GLU A 67 -7.54 -0.19 25.93
N ILE A 68 -6.56 -0.46 25.07
CA ILE A 68 -5.40 0.43 24.84
C ILE A 68 -5.87 1.80 24.32
N ILE A 69 -6.83 1.81 23.40
CA ILE A 69 -7.37 3.04 22.82
C ILE A 69 -8.07 3.88 23.90
N THR A 70 -8.82 3.26 24.80
CA THR A 70 -9.50 3.98 25.89
C THR A 70 -8.51 4.54 26.91
N SER A 71 -7.41 3.83 27.19
CA SER A 71 -6.33 4.32 28.05
C SER A 71 -5.53 5.45 27.40
N TYR A 72 -5.31 5.38 26.08
CA TYR A 72 -4.47 6.32 25.33
C TYR A 72 -5.18 6.82 24.06
N VAL A 73 -6.22 7.64 24.26
CA VAL A 73 -7.03 8.22 23.17
C VAL A 73 -6.17 8.96 22.12
N ALA A 74 -5.03 9.51 22.54
CA ALA A 74 -4.08 10.19 21.65
C ALA A 74 -3.62 9.31 20.47
N LEU A 75 -3.56 7.98 20.63
CA LEU A 75 -3.13 7.05 19.60
C LEU A 75 -4.02 7.10 18.35
N VAL A 76 -5.32 7.39 18.52
CA VAL A 76 -6.28 7.45 17.41
C VAL A 76 -5.96 8.58 16.43
N PHE A 77 -5.39 9.69 16.90
CA PHE A 77 -5.04 10.82 16.03
C PHE A 77 -3.91 10.49 15.05
N PHE A 78 -3.08 9.49 15.35
CA PHE A 78 -1.97 9.06 14.49
C PHE A 78 -2.36 7.93 13.54
N LEU A 79 -3.49 7.27 13.78
CA LEU A 79 -3.92 6.09 13.04
C LEU A 79 -4.08 6.36 11.53
N PRO A 80 -4.78 7.42 11.08
CA PRO A 80 -4.90 7.71 9.65
C PRO A 80 -3.54 7.99 9.00
N LEU A 81 -2.67 8.72 9.70
CA LEU A 81 -1.36 9.11 9.20
C LEU A 81 -0.46 7.88 8.99
N LEU A 82 -0.39 7.00 9.98
CA LEU A 82 0.49 5.83 9.95
C LEU A 82 0.03 4.83 8.89
N ILE A 83 -1.28 4.56 8.84
CA ILE A 83 -1.87 3.64 7.88
C ILE A 83 -1.67 4.14 6.44
N ASP A 84 -2.03 5.40 6.17
CA ASP A 84 -1.88 6.00 4.84
C ASP A 84 -0.43 6.01 4.38
N SER A 85 0.52 6.25 5.29
CA SER A 85 1.96 6.19 5.01
C SER A 85 2.41 4.81 4.52
N GLY A 86 1.95 3.73 5.19
CA GLY A 86 2.24 2.36 4.79
C GLY A 86 1.62 2.00 3.44
N GLY A 87 0.35 2.39 3.23
CA GLY A 87 -0.36 2.18 1.97
C GLY A 87 0.28 2.90 0.78
N ASN A 88 0.72 4.14 0.97
CA ASN A 88 1.41 4.94 -0.04
C ASN A 88 2.79 4.35 -0.38
N ALA A 89 3.58 3.97 0.61
CA ALA A 89 4.88 3.33 0.41
C ALA A 89 4.74 1.98 -0.33
N GLY A 90 3.76 1.16 0.08
CA GLY A 90 3.45 -0.10 -0.59
C GLY A 90 3.00 0.08 -2.04
N SER A 91 2.10 1.03 -2.28
CA SER A 91 1.61 1.31 -3.65
C SER A 91 2.71 1.82 -4.57
N GLN A 92 3.64 2.64 -4.04
CA GLN A 92 4.82 3.09 -4.77
C GLN A 92 5.72 1.90 -5.14
N SER A 93 6.01 1.04 -4.17
CA SER A 93 6.86 -0.15 -4.34
C SER A 93 6.27 -1.11 -5.37
N ALA A 94 4.96 -1.36 -5.30
CA ALA A 94 4.26 -2.21 -6.26
C ALA A 94 4.25 -1.62 -7.66
N THR A 95 4.01 -0.32 -7.81
CA THR A 95 4.01 0.34 -9.12
C THR A 95 5.36 0.18 -9.81
N LEU A 96 6.45 0.38 -9.07
CA LEU A 96 7.81 0.18 -9.58
C LEU A 96 8.05 -1.29 -9.96
N MET A 97 7.58 -2.24 -9.15
CA MET A 97 7.79 -3.66 -9.39
C MET A 97 6.98 -4.20 -10.57
N VAL A 98 5.70 -3.83 -10.68
CA VAL A 98 4.84 -4.14 -11.83
C VAL A 98 5.48 -3.62 -13.11
N ARG A 99 5.96 -2.38 -13.10
CA ARG A 99 6.65 -1.80 -14.25
C ARG A 99 7.91 -2.59 -14.60
N ALA A 100 8.76 -2.91 -13.63
CA ALA A 100 10.00 -3.63 -13.84
C ALA A 100 9.78 -5.06 -14.39
N LEU A 101 8.73 -5.74 -13.91
CA LEU A 101 8.29 -7.03 -14.45
C LEU A 101 7.77 -6.90 -15.89
N ALA A 102 6.96 -5.87 -16.17
CA ALA A 102 6.39 -5.65 -17.50
C ALA A 102 7.44 -5.25 -18.55
N THR A 103 8.50 -4.53 -18.16
CA THR A 103 9.62 -4.18 -19.06
C THR A 103 10.67 -5.28 -19.17
N GLY A 104 10.56 -6.36 -18.37
CA GLY A 104 11.56 -7.42 -18.30
C GLY A 104 12.89 -7.01 -17.64
N ASP A 105 12.93 -5.85 -16.97
CA ASP A 105 14.09 -5.38 -16.21
C ASP A 105 14.32 -6.26 -14.96
N VAL A 106 13.23 -6.76 -14.40
CA VAL A 106 13.21 -7.71 -13.28
C VAL A 106 12.54 -9.00 -13.74
N LYS A 107 13.17 -10.15 -13.46
CA LYS A 107 12.59 -11.46 -13.72
C LYS A 107 11.85 -11.97 -12.48
N PRO A 108 10.85 -12.85 -12.62
CA PRO A 108 10.12 -13.42 -11.48
C PRO A 108 11.01 -14.09 -10.41
N ASN A 109 12.15 -14.67 -10.82
CA ASN A 109 13.10 -15.29 -9.91
C ASN A 109 13.96 -14.29 -9.11
N ASP A 110 13.94 -13.00 -9.46
CA ASP A 110 14.72 -11.96 -8.78
C ASP A 110 14.05 -11.44 -7.49
N TRP A 111 12.86 -11.97 -7.13
CA TRP A 111 12.04 -11.50 -6.01
C TRP A 111 12.83 -11.34 -4.70
N GLY A 112 13.70 -12.29 -4.34
CA GLY A 112 14.49 -12.24 -3.10
C GLY A 112 15.53 -11.11 -3.11
N LYS A 113 16.17 -10.87 -4.26
CA LYS A 113 17.11 -9.76 -4.44
C LYS A 113 16.38 -8.42 -4.38
N MET A 114 15.20 -8.33 -4.98
CA MET A 114 14.39 -7.12 -4.95
C MET A 114 13.87 -6.83 -3.54
N LEU A 115 13.42 -7.86 -2.82
CA LEU A 115 12.99 -7.74 -1.44
C LEU A 115 14.12 -7.22 -0.53
N GLY A 116 15.33 -7.77 -0.67
CA GLY A 116 16.49 -7.31 0.09
C GLY A 116 16.83 -5.84 -0.17
N ARG A 117 16.77 -5.38 -1.43
CA ARG A 117 16.96 -3.96 -1.76
C ARG A 117 15.86 -3.09 -1.17
N GLU A 118 14.61 -3.55 -1.24
CA GLU A 118 13.46 -2.82 -0.73
C GLU A 118 13.55 -2.60 0.78
N VAL A 119 14.03 -3.59 1.55
CA VAL A 119 14.24 -3.43 3.00
C VAL A 119 15.08 -2.19 3.31
N PHE A 120 16.20 -1.98 2.60
CA PHE A 120 17.06 -0.81 2.84
C PHE A 120 16.39 0.51 2.44
N VAL A 121 15.68 0.53 1.31
CA VAL A 121 14.95 1.72 0.86
C VAL A 121 13.84 2.07 1.85
N ALA A 122 13.03 1.08 2.23
CA ALA A 122 11.91 1.23 3.13
C ALA A 122 12.34 1.59 4.55
N LEU A 123 13.47 1.08 5.05
CA LEU A 123 14.06 1.53 6.31
C LEU A 123 14.48 3.00 6.25
N GLY A 124 15.10 3.44 5.16
CA GLY A 124 15.47 4.85 4.96
C GLY A 124 14.26 5.78 4.92
N LEU A 125 13.22 5.38 4.20
CA LEU A 125 11.93 6.10 4.15
C LEU A 125 11.27 6.13 5.54
N GLY A 126 11.16 4.96 6.17
CA GLY A 126 10.55 4.79 7.49
C GLY A 126 11.25 5.62 8.56
N LEU A 127 12.59 5.63 8.61
CA LEU A 127 13.36 6.47 9.53
C LEU A 127 13.15 7.97 9.29
N SER A 128 13.14 8.38 8.01
CA SER A 128 12.92 9.78 7.64
C SER A 128 11.53 10.27 8.07
N MET A 129 10.50 9.44 7.85
CA MET A 129 9.13 9.73 8.25
C MET A 129 8.96 9.64 9.76
N ALA A 130 9.60 8.66 10.42
CA ALA A 130 9.60 8.49 11.88
C ALA A 130 10.12 9.72 12.60
N ALA A 131 11.20 10.34 12.10
CA ALA A 131 11.73 11.57 12.68
C ALA A 131 10.68 12.71 12.68
N ALA A 132 9.89 12.85 11.61
CA ALA A 132 8.84 13.85 11.53
C ALA A 132 7.69 13.55 12.49
N VAL A 133 7.20 12.31 12.54
CA VAL A 133 6.05 11.94 13.38
C VAL A 133 6.40 11.82 14.85
N TYR A 134 7.65 11.51 15.18
CA TYR A 134 8.13 11.47 16.57
C TYR A 134 8.01 12.85 17.23
N LEU A 135 8.37 13.93 16.52
CA LEU A 135 8.18 15.30 17.02
C LEU A 135 6.72 15.64 17.26
N LEU A 136 5.82 15.19 16.37
CA LEU A 136 4.38 15.35 16.55
C LEU A 136 3.87 14.54 17.74
N GLY A 137 4.35 13.31 17.93
CA GLY A 137 4.07 12.46 19.07
C GLY A 137 4.46 13.11 20.40
N LEU A 138 5.67 13.69 20.47
CA LEU A 138 6.14 14.40 21.66
C LEU A 138 5.20 15.54 22.04
N TYR A 139 4.76 16.33 21.05
CA TYR A 139 3.89 17.46 21.28
C TYR A 139 2.46 17.06 21.69
N ARG A 140 1.95 15.91 21.23
CA ARG A 140 0.55 15.49 21.44
C ARG A 140 0.35 14.56 22.63
N GLY A 141 1.33 13.71 22.94
CA GLY A 141 1.16 12.62 23.90
C GLY A 141 2.39 12.30 24.73
N GLY A 142 3.44 13.14 24.68
CA GLY A 142 4.66 12.93 25.44
C GLY A 142 5.58 11.86 24.85
N TYR A 143 6.58 11.46 25.65
CA TYR A 143 7.66 10.58 25.22
C TYR A 143 7.18 9.18 24.81
N GLU A 144 6.28 8.58 25.59
CA GLU A 144 5.76 7.24 25.33
C GLU A 144 5.02 7.17 23.98
N ILE A 145 4.12 8.11 23.72
CA ILE A 145 3.39 8.18 22.44
C ILE A 145 4.33 8.49 21.28
N ALA A 146 5.33 9.36 21.47
CA ALA A 146 6.34 9.61 20.45
C ALA A 146 7.10 8.35 20.05
N MET A 147 7.51 7.54 21.03
CA MET A 147 8.18 6.26 20.80
C MET A 147 7.29 5.27 20.05
N VAL A 148 6.03 5.10 20.48
CA VAL A 148 5.05 4.23 19.82
C VAL A 148 4.87 4.63 18.36
N VAL A 149 4.59 5.90 18.08
CA VAL A 149 4.33 6.40 16.73
C VAL A 149 5.59 6.32 15.85
N GLY A 150 6.76 6.65 16.38
CA GLY A 150 8.02 6.59 15.66
C GLY A 150 8.41 5.16 15.26
N LEU A 151 8.37 4.22 16.20
CA LEU A 151 8.66 2.80 15.92
C LEU A 151 7.64 2.20 14.94
N SER A 152 6.37 2.54 15.13
CA SER A 152 5.30 2.07 14.25
C SER A 152 5.44 2.60 12.84
N MET A 153 5.85 3.87 12.66
CA MET A 153 6.09 4.43 11.32
C MET A 153 7.14 3.62 10.55
N ILE A 154 8.26 3.27 11.20
CA ILE A 154 9.32 2.47 10.58
C ILE A 154 8.77 1.09 10.18
N ALA A 155 8.09 0.41 11.09
CA ALA A 155 7.58 -0.94 10.86
C ALA A 155 6.48 -0.96 9.79
N ILE A 156 5.55 -0.01 9.81
CA ILE A 156 4.42 0.07 8.87
C ILE A 156 4.90 0.41 7.46
N VAL A 157 5.81 1.37 7.31
CA VAL A 157 6.41 1.70 6.00
C VAL A 157 7.19 0.51 5.46
N LEU A 158 7.98 -0.16 6.30
CA LEU A 158 8.70 -1.36 5.92
C LEU A 158 7.74 -2.44 5.42
N ILE A 159 6.77 -2.85 6.22
CA ILE A 159 5.83 -3.91 5.86
C ILE A 159 4.99 -3.53 4.63
N GLY A 160 4.51 -2.28 4.55
CA GLY A 160 3.79 -1.76 3.39
C GLY A 160 4.60 -1.89 2.10
N SER A 161 5.85 -1.42 2.10
CA SER A 161 6.78 -1.58 0.97
C SER A 161 7.02 -3.03 0.60
N LEU A 162 7.26 -3.91 1.57
CA LEU A 162 7.49 -5.34 1.30
C LEU A 162 6.25 -6.02 0.71
N ILE A 163 5.04 -5.70 1.20
CA ILE A 163 3.78 -6.16 0.59
C ILE A 163 3.72 -5.71 -0.86
N GLY A 164 3.97 -4.42 -1.12
CA GLY A 164 3.97 -3.85 -2.46
C GLY A 164 4.96 -4.53 -3.40
N THR A 165 6.15 -4.86 -2.91
CA THR A 165 7.18 -5.56 -3.68
C THR A 165 6.82 -7.01 -3.96
N ILE A 166 6.33 -7.76 -2.96
CA ILE A 166 6.09 -9.22 -3.09
C ILE A 166 4.83 -9.51 -3.91
N LEU A 167 3.79 -8.70 -3.75
CA LEU A 167 2.48 -9.02 -4.29
C LEU A 167 2.46 -9.21 -5.82
N PRO A 168 3.12 -8.36 -6.64
CA PRO A 168 3.25 -8.59 -8.08
C PRO A 168 3.95 -9.92 -8.45
N PHE A 169 4.99 -10.32 -7.71
CA PHE A 169 5.64 -11.63 -7.91
C PHE A 169 4.72 -12.79 -7.54
N GLY A 170 3.95 -12.65 -6.46
CA GLY A 170 2.97 -13.63 -6.03
C GLY A 170 1.89 -13.87 -7.08
N LEU A 171 1.33 -12.79 -7.63
CA LEU A 171 0.38 -12.87 -8.74
C LEU A 171 1.00 -13.55 -9.97
N HIS A 172 2.22 -13.15 -10.35
CA HIS A 172 2.92 -13.77 -11.48
C HIS A 172 3.08 -15.29 -11.28
N LYS A 173 3.49 -15.72 -10.08
CA LYS A 173 3.69 -17.14 -9.75
C LYS A 173 2.39 -17.95 -9.80
N LEU A 174 1.24 -17.30 -9.57
CA LEU A 174 -0.09 -17.89 -9.71
C LEU A 174 -0.63 -17.82 -11.15
N ASN A 175 0.19 -17.40 -12.13
CA ASN A 175 -0.22 -17.14 -13.52
C ASN A 175 -1.29 -16.05 -13.65
N LEU A 176 -1.36 -15.12 -12.70
CA LEU A 176 -2.20 -13.92 -12.75
C LEU A 176 -1.38 -12.74 -13.29
N ASP A 177 -2.05 -11.75 -13.88
CA ASP A 177 -1.39 -10.53 -14.36
C ASP A 177 -0.83 -9.74 -13.17
N PRO A 178 0.49 -9.48 -13.09
CA PRO A 178 1.08 -8.66 -12.03
C PRO A 178 0.49 -7.25 -11.99
N ALA A 179 0.01 -6.72 -13.12
CA ALA A 179 -0.67 -5.43 -13.18
C ALA A 179 -2.00 -5.43 -12.42
N SER A 180 -2.58 -6.59 -12.11
CA SER A 180 -3.75 -6.70 -11.23
C SER A 180 -3.44 -6.40 -9.76
N ALA A 181 -2.15 -6.21 -9.39
CA ALA A 181 -1.71 -5.66 -8.11
C ALA A 181 -2.14 -4.19 -7.98
N SER A 182 -3.44 -3.96 -7.83
CA SER A 182 -4.01 -2.62 -7.78
C SER A 182 -3.59 -1.88 -6.51
N ALA A 183 -3.34 -0.57 -6.63
CA ALA A 183 -3.04 0.27 -5.48
C ALA A 183 -4.09 0.12 -4.36
N PRO A 184 -5.42 0.10 -4.64
CA PRO A 184 -6.43 -0.14 -3.61
C PRO A 184 -6.31 -1.48 -2.86
N MET A 185 -5.87 -2.55 -3.54
CA MET A 185 -5.69 -3.85 -2.87
C MET A 185 -4.49 -3.82 -1.93
N ILE A 186 -3.40 -3.18 -2.37
CA ILE A 186 -2.18 -3.03 -1.56
C ILE A 186 -2.48 -2.17 -0.33
N THR A 187 -3.19 -1.05 -0.50
CA THR A 187 -3.60 -0.20 0.62
C THR A 187 -4.48 -0.98 1.58
N SER A 188 -5.46 -1.77 1.12
CA SER A 188 -6.28 -2.57 2.06
C SER A 188 -5.49 -3.59 2.87
N ILE A 189 -4.49 -4.27 2.28
CA ILE A 189 -3.62 -5.20 3.03
C ILE A 189 -2.71 -4.42 3.99
N ALA A 190 -2.20 -3.28 3.55
CA ALA A 190 -1.39 -2.39 4.37
C ALA A 190 -2.20 -1.77 5.54
N ASP A 191 -3.49 -1.50 5.36
CA ASP A 191 -4.37 -0.98 6.40
C ASP A 191 -4.54 -2.01 7.52
N ILE A 192 -4.88 -3.25 7.17
CA ILE A 192 -5.04 -4.35 8.14
C ILE A 192 -3.72 -4.57 8.88
N SER A 193 -2.62 -4.70 8.13
CA SER A 193 -1.29 -4.92 8.71
C SER A 193 -0.86 -3.74 9.58
N GLY A 194 -1.14 -2.52 9.13
CA GLY A 194 -0.76 -1.27 9.79
C GLY A 194 -1.48 -1.08 11.12
N VAL A 195 -2.78 -1.36 11.20
CA VAL A 195 -3.54 -1.38 12.45
C VAL A 195 -2.92 -2.35 13.45
N LEU A 196 -2.68 -3.60 13.02
CA LEU A 196 -2.17 -4.64 13.90
C LEU A 196 -0.75 -4.31 14.39
N ILE A 197 0.13 -3.85 13.51
CA ILE A 197 1.50 -3.45 13.87
C ILE A 197 1.48 -2.27 14.84
N TYR A 198 0.69 -1.23 14.55
CA TYR A 198 0.64 -0.02 15.36
C TYR A 198 0.23 -0.34 16.80
N PHE A 199 -0.87 -1.05 16.97
CA PHE A 199 -1.39 -1.36 18.30
C PHE A 199 -0.61 -2.47 19.00
N ALA A 200 0.00 -3.41 18.28
CA ALA A 200 0.94 -4.35 18.89
C ALA A 200 2.17 -3.63 19.47
N ILE A 201 2.72 -2.65 18.75
CA ILE A 201 3.82 -1.82 19.26
C ILE A 201 3.33 -0.96 20.44
N ALA A 202 2.13 -0.39 20.37
CA ALA A 202 1.55 0.38 21.47
C ALA A 202 1.41 -0.48 22.74
N SER A 203 0.86 -1.69 22.62
CA SER A 203 0.74 -2.67 23.71
C SER A 203 2.09 -2.99 24.34
N ALA A 204 3.10 -3.28 23.50
CA ALA A 204 4.43 -3.64 23.97
C ALA A 204 5.18 -2.48 24.65
N VAL A 205 5.03 -1.25 24.15
CA VAL A 205 5.74 -0.07 24.68
C VAL A 205 5.06 0.52 25.90
N LEU A 206 3.73 0.49 25.95
CA LEU A 206 2.94 1.05 27.06
C LEU A 206 2.71 0.03 28.18
N GLU A 207 3.31 -1.16 28.08
CA GLU A 207 3.23 -2.26 29.06
C GLU A 207 1.81 -2.69 29.41
N ILE A 208 0.88 -2.58 28.45
CA ILE A 208 -0.48 -3.09 28.58
C ILE A 208 -0.55 -4.40 27.79
N GLY A 209 -0.53 -5.52 28.51
CA GLY A 209 -0.66 -6.88 27.98
C GLY A 209 -1.38 -7.79 28.96
#